data_AF-A0A2U9CMY2-F1
#
_entry.id   AF-A0A2U9CMY2-F1
#
_cell.length_a   1.000
_cell.length_b   1.000
_cell.length_c   1.000
_cell.angle_alpha   90.00
_cell.angle_beta   90.00
_cell.angle_gamma   90.00
#
_symmetry.space_group_name_H-M   'P 1'
#
loop_
_entity.id
_entity.type
_entity.pdbx_description
1 polymer ?
#
loop_
_entity_poly.entity_id
_entity_poly.type
_entity_poly.pdbx_seq_one_letter_code
_entity_poly.pdbx_strand_id
1 'polypeptide(L)'
;MQQSFNMEQTNYTIQTLKDTKTTVDAMKTGLKEMKKAYKTVKIDQIEDLQDQMEDMMEDANDIQEALGRSYGTPDIDEDDLEAELDALGDEFLMDDDSSYLDEAATAPSIPEGLPTDKSTNRDGILVDEFGLPQIPAT
;
A
#
# COMPACT_ATOMS: atom_id res chain seq x y z
N MET A 1 20.71 73.06 16.73
CA MET A 1 20.27 71.73 17.22
C MET A 1 18.76 71.49 17.05
N GLN A 2 17.87 72.48 17.15
CA GLN A 2 16.43 72.24 16.98
C GLN A 2 15.98 71.99 15.53
N GLN A 3 16.63 72.61 14.55
CA GLN A 3 16.33 72.36 13.12
C GLN A 3 16.72 70.96 12.66
N SER A 4 17.84 70.41 13.13
CA SER A 4 18.27 69.04 12.79
C SER A 4 17.31 68.00 13.36
N PHE A 5 16.80 68.20 14.59
CA PHE A 5 15.81 67.31 15.20
C PHE A 5 14.48 67.31 14.43
N ASN A 6 13.99 68.49 14.02
CA ASN A 6 12.76 68.59 13.23
C ASN A 6 12.92 67.96 11.83
N MET A 7 14.08 68.13 11.20
CA MET A 7 14.41 67.46 9.94
C MET A 7 14.46 65.93 10.10
N GLU A 8 15.10 65.44 11.16
CA GLU A 8 15.23 64.01 11.42
C GLU A 8 13.87 63.35 11.70
N GLN A 9 13.00 64.01 12.48
CA GLN A 9 11.64 63.53 12.73
C GLN A 9 10.79 63.49 11.45
N THR A 10 10.94 64.51 10.59
CA THR A 10 10.27 64.55 9.28
C THR A 10 10.78 63.43 8.38
N ASN A 11 12.10 63.17 8.37
CA ASN A 11 12.71 62.14 7.56
C ASN A 11 12.30 60.73 8.03
N TYR A 12 12.24 60.51 9.34
CA TYR A 12 11.70 59.27 9.92
C TYR A 12 10.26 59.03 9.46
N THR A 13 9.41 60.06 9.56
CA THR A 13 8.01 59.99 9.10
C THR A 13 7.93 59.67 7.60
N ILE A 14 8.75 60.32 6.77
CA ILE A 14 8.81 60.03 5.33
C ILE A 14 9.22 58.58 5.06
N GLN A 15 10.20 58.07 5.81
CA GLN A 15 10.65 56.69 5.66
C GLN A 15 9.54 55.70 6.05
N THR A 16 8.88 55.92 7.19
CA THR A 16 7.73 55.09 7.62
C THR A 16 6.60 55.09 6.58
N LEU A 17 6.32 56.24 5.95
CA LEU A 17 5.31 56.32 4.89
C LEU A 17 5.73 55.55 3.63
N LYS A 18 7.01 55.57 3.26
CA LYS A 18 7.55 54.76 2.15
C LYS A 18 7.47 53.27 2.43
N ASP A 19 7.81 52.85 3.64
CA ASP A 19 7.75 51.45 4.04
C ASP A 19 6.31 50.96 4.01
N THR A 20 5.38 51.75 4.56
CA THR A 20 3.93 51.46 4.51
C THR A 20 3.43 51.33 3.07
N LYS A 21 3.85 52.24 2.16
CA LYS A 21 3.50 52.13 0.74
C LYS A 21 3.99 50.83 0.14
N THR A 22 5.24 50.46 0.40
CA THR A 22 5.84 49.20 -0.08
C THR A 22 5.05 47.99 0.42
N THR A 23 4.67 47.96 1.71
CA THR A 23 3.82 46.91 2.27
C THR A 23 2.46 46.84 1.57
N VAL A 24 1.80 47.97 1.33
CA VAL A 24 0.51 48.02 0.63
C VAL A 24 0.63 47.51 -0.81
N ASP A 25 1.69 47.88 -1.52
CA ASP A 25 1.93 47.42 -2.89
C ASP A 25 2.24 45.91 -2.95
N ALA A 26 2.97 45.38 -1.96
CA ALA A 26 3.16 43.95 -1.78
C ALA A 26 1.83 43.23 -1.49
N MET A 27 1.00 43.78 -0.58
CA MET A 27 -0.33 43.23 -0.28
C MET A 27 -1.25 43.21 -1.51
N LYS A 28 -1.22 44.27 -2.34
CA LYS A 28 -1.98 44.30 -3.61
C LYS A 28 -1.52 43.23 -4.59
N THR A 29 -0.22 42.96 -4.62
CA THR A 29 0.37 41.91 -5.46
C THR A 29 -0.04 40.53 -4.96
N GLY A 30 0.10 40.27 -3.65
CA GLY A 30 -0.37 39.04 -3.01
C GLY A 30 -1.87 38.82 -3.23
N LEU A 31 -2.71 39.86 -3.15
CA LEU A 31 -4.14 39.74 -3.44
C LEU A 31 -4.43 39.35 -4.90
N LYS A 32 -3.65 39.86 -5.87
CA LYS A 32 -3.80 39.45 -7.28
C LYS A 32 -3.42 37.99 -7.48
N GLU A 33 -2.33 37.54 -6.87
CA GLU A 33 -1.91 36.15 -6.91
C GLU A 33 -2.92 35.24 -6.21
N MET A 34 -3.43 35.65 -5.04
CA MET A 34 -4.46 34.92 -4.31
C MET A 34 -5.75 34.79 -5.13
N LYS A 35 -6.18 35.85 -5.83
CA LYS A 35 -7.32 35.79 -6.76
C LYS A 35 -7.06 34.88 -7.97
N LYS A 36 -5.80 34.80 -8.44
CA LYS A 36 -5.42 33.90 -9.54
C LYS A 36 -5.43 32.44 -9.05
N ALA A 37 -4.82 32.17 -7.90
CA ALA A 37 -4.84 30.87 -7.24
C ALA A 37 -6.27 30.40 -6.96
N TYR A 38 -7.13 31.28 -6.44
CA TYR A 38 -8.54 30.99 -6.18
C TYR A 38 -9.34 30.65 -7.46
N LYS A 39 -8.95 31.18 -8.63
CA LYS A 39 -9.55 30.77 -9.92
C LYS A 39 -9.00 29.45 -10.45
N THR A 40 -7.77 29.10 -10.08
CA THR A 40 -7.13 27.84 -10.46
C THR A 40 -7.61 26.68 -9.60
N VAL A 41 -7.90 26.93 -8.31
CA VAL A 41 -8.57 25.97 -7.43
C VAL A 41 -10.02 25.87 -7.88
N LYS A 42 -10.31 24.87 -8.71
CA LYS A 42 -11.68 24.56 -9.12
C LYS A 42 -12.36 23.88 -7.94
N ILE A 43 -13.51 24.41 -7.53
CA ILE A 43 -14.35 23.79 -6.48
C ILE A 43 -14.68 22.34 -6.87
N ASP A 44 -14.91 22.09 -8.16
CA ASP A 44 -15.11 20.75 -8.71
C ASP A 44 -13.97 19.78 -8.30
N GLN A 45 -12.71 20.24 -8.26
CA GLN A 45 -11.58 19.40 -7.84
C GLN A 45 -11.50 19.21 -6.32
N ILE A 46 -12.11 20.10 -5.54
CA ILE A 46 -12.24 19.94 -4.09
C ILE A 46 -13.34 18.92 -3.80
N GLU A 47 -14.45 18.96 -4.54
CA GLU A 47 -15.52 17.96 -4.49
C GLU A 47 -14.99 16.59 -4.91
N ASP A 48 -14.28 16.49 -6.05
CA ASP A 48 -13.62 15.24 -6.48
C ASP A 48 -12.63 14.70 -5.42
N LEU A 49 -11.88 15.59 -4.75
CA LEU A 49 -10.93 15.21 -3.70
C LEU A 49 -11.66 14.74 -2.43
N GLN A 50 -12.78 15.38 -2.07
CA GLN A 50 -13.61 14.94 -0.95
C GLN A 50 -14.19 13.57 -1.20
N ASP A 51 -14.75 13.34 -2.39
CA ASP A 51 -15.30 12.04 -2.79
C ASP A 51 -14.20 10.97 -2.75
N GLN A 52 -13.01 11.24 -3.30
CA GLN A 52 -11.86 10.30 -3.22
C GLN A 52 -11.38 10.04 -1.78
N MET A 53 -11.48 11.02 -0.88
CA MET A 53 -11.13 10.82 0.53
C MET A 53 -12.18 9.99 1.26
N GLU A 54 -13.45 10.10 0.87
CA GLU A 54 -14.54 9.26 1.38
C GLU A 54 -14.35 7.81 0.92
N ASP A 55 -14.12 7.60 -0.37
CA ASP A 55 -13.81 6.28 -0.95
C ASP A 55 -12.60 5.63 -0.26
N MET A 56 -11.52 6.40 -0.02
CA MET A 56 -10.32 5.89 0.64
C MET A 56 -10.54 5.56 2.13
N MET A 57 -11.41 6.30 2.82
CA MET A 57 -11.82 5.96 4.19
C MET A 57 -12.64 4.67 4.21
N GLU A 58 -13.52 4.47 3.23
CA GLU A 58 -14.29 3.22 3.08
C GLU A 58 -13.35 2.05 2.81
N ASP A 59 -12.44 2.17 1.84
CA ASP A 59 -11.40 1.16 1.54
C ASP A 59 -10.55 0.83 2.77
N ALA A 60 -10.18 1.84 3.57
CA ALA A 60 -9.40 1.61 4.79
C ALA A 60 -10.18 0.83 5.86
N ASN A 61 -11.49 1.06 5.98
CA ASN A 61 -12.37 0.27 6.84
C ASN A 61 -12.52 -1.16 6.30
N ASP A 62 -12.69 -1.33 5.00
CA ASP A 62 -12.77 -2.65 4.35
C ASP A 62 -11.47 -3.44 4.53
N ILE A 63 -10.31 -2.80 4.43
CA ILE A 63 -9.01 -3.42 4.71
C ILE A 63 -8.91 -3.80 6.20
N GLN A 64 -9.34 -2.93 7.11
CA GLN A 64 -9.35 -3.26 8.55
C GLN A 64 -10.32 -4.39 8.87
N GLU A 65 -11.47 -4.46 8.21
CA GLU A 65 -12.40 -5.58 8.34
C GLU A 65 -11.78 -6.85 7.75
N ALA A 66 -11.17 -6.78 6.56
CA ALA A 66 -10.55 -7.92 5.91
C ALA A 66 -9.34 -8.48 6.68
N LEU A 67 -8.54 -7.61 7.32
CA LEU A 67 -7.43 -8.01 8.19
C LEU A 67 -7.92 -8.40 9.59
N GLY A 68 -9.00 -7.80 10.06
CA GLY A 68 -9.67 -8.07 11.34
C GLY A 68 -10.59 -9.29 11.30
N ARG A 69 -10.89 -9.81 10.10
CA ARG A 69 -11.38 -11.18 9.88
C ARG A 69 -10.29 -12.10 10.39
N SER A 70 -10.33 -12.33 11.71
CA SER A 70 -9.84 -13.56 12.29
C SER A 70 -10.57 -14.66 11.55
N TYR A 71 -9.88 -15.32 10.62
CA TYR A 71 -10.28 -16.65 10.22
C TYR A 71 -10.28 -17.41 11.53
N GLY A 72 -11.48 -17.61 12.09
CA GLY A 72 -11.65 -18.31 13.34
C GLY A 72 -11.16 -19.72 13.11
N THR A 73 -9.85 -19.93 13.33
CA THR A 73 -9.38 -21.22 13.75
C THR A 73 -10.26 -21.55 14.94
N PRO A 74 -10.99 -22.68 14.93
CA PRO A 74 -11.67 -23.14 16.13
C PRO A 74 -10.71 -23.01 17.32
N ASP A 75 -11.21 -22.84 18.54
CA ASP A 75 -10.38 -22.97 19.72
C ASP A 75 -9.86 -24.43 19.74
N ILE A 76 -8.74 -24.66 19.06
CA ILE A 76 -8.03 -25.93 19.00
C ILE A 76 -7.22 -25.98 20.28
N ASP A 77 -7.37 -27.07 21.02
CA ASP A 77 -6.56 -27.31 22.21
C ASP A 77 -5.11 -27.58 21.75
N GLU A 78 -4.22 -26.60 21.94
CA GLU A 78 -2.81 -26.71 21.55
C GLU A 78 -2.12 -27.87 22.29
N ASP A 79 -2.54 -28.17 23.53
CA ASP A 79 -1.99 -29.26 24.33
C ASP A 79 -2.41 -30.64 23.76
N ASP A 80 -3.65 -30.76 23.28
CA ASP A 80 -4.16 -31.98 22.64
C ASP A 80 -3.47 -32.21 21.28
N LEU A 81 -3.30 -31.14 20.49
CA LEU A 81 -2.61 -31.21 19.21
C LEU A 81 -1.12 -31.57 19.37
N GLU A 82 -0.44 -31.03 20.38
CA GLU A 82 0.95 -31.38 20.67
C GLU A 82 1.07 -32.85 21.10
N ALA A 83 0.13 -33.36 21.89
CA ALA A 83 0.09 -34.77 22.27
C ALA A 83 -0.17 -35.70 21.07
N GLU A 84 -1.08 -35.32 20.15
CA GLU A 84 -1.30 -36.06 18.90
C GLU A 84 -0.07 -36.03 18.00
N LEU A 85 0.63 -34.89 17.91
CA LEU A 85 1.86 -34.73 17.12
C LEU A 85 3.00 -35.61 17.64
N ASP A 86 3.21 -35.61 18.96
CA ASP A 86 4.21 -36.46 19.62
C ASP A 86 3.89 -37.94 19.42
N ALA A 87 2.61 -38.33 19.53
CA ALA A 87 2.18 -39.71 19.27
C ALA A 87 2.43 -40.13 17.81
N LEU A 88 2.18 -39.25 16.83
CA LEU A 88 2.48 -39.50 15.43
C LEU A 88 3.99 -39.57 15.18
N GLY A 89 4.78 -38.75 15.87
CA GLY A 89 6.25 -38.81 15.84
C GLY A 89 6.78 -40.14 16.35
N ASP A 90 6.21 -40.63 17.45
CA ASP A 90 6.54 -41.94 18.00
C ASP A 90 6.08 -43.09 17.08
N GLU A 91 4.90 -42.99 16.45
CA GLU A 91 4.43 -43.96 15.45
C GLU A 91 5.37 -44.00 14.24
N PHE A 92 5.79 -42.83 13.73
CA PHE A 92 6.74 -42.70 12.62
C PHE A 92 8.13 -43.25 12.96
N LEU A 93 8.57 -43.14 14.22
CA LEU A 93 9.83 -43.73 14.69
C LEU A 93 9.74 -45.25 14.90
N MET A 94 8.54 -45.79 15.13
CA MET A 94 8.30 -47.23 15.29
C MET A 94 8.14 -47.94 13.94
N ASP A 95 7.68 -47.23 12.91
CA ASP A 95 7.57 -47.70 11.54
C ASP A 95 8.86 -47.39 10.76
N ASP A 96 9.89 -48.23 10.91
CA ASP A 96 11.22 -48.11 10.26
C ASP A 96 11.15 -48.33 8.72
N ASP A 97 9.96 -48.54 8.18
CA ASP A 97 9.71 -48.74 6.76
C ASP A 97 9.68 -47.38 6.03
N SER A 98 10.82 -47.00 5.46
CA SER A 98 10.99 -45.81 4.61
C SER A 98 10.19 -45.84 3.29
N SER A 99 9.10 -46.62 3.20
CA SER A 99 8.27 -46.75 2.00
C SER A 99 7.64 -45.42 1.56
N TYR A 100 7.37 -44.52 2.51
CA TYR A 100 6.91 -43.16 2.25
C TYR A 100 7.93 -42.31 1.48
N LEU A 101 9.23 -42.60 1.58
CA LEU A 101 10.28 -41.93 0.79
C LEU A 101 10.25 -42.37 -0.67
N ASP A 102 9.78 -43.58 -0.96
CA ASP A 102 9.67 -44.08 -2.32
C ASP A 102 8.55 -43.34 -3.06
N GLU A 103 7.43 -43.07 -2.39
CA GLU A 103 6.34 -42.25 -2.96
C GLU A 103 6.78 -40.80 -3.24
N ALA A 104 7.56 -40.19 -2.33
CA ALA A 104 8.18 -38.89 -2.56
C ALA A 104 9.19 -38.89 -3.73
N ALA A 105 9.90 -40.00 -3.94
CA ALA A 105 10.81 -40.17 -5.09
C ALA A 105 10.05 -40.37 -6.42
N THR A 106 8.82 -40.90 -6.37
CA THR A 106 7.93 -40.97 -7.53
C THR A 106 7.13 -39.70 -7.80
N ALA A 107 7.19 -38.72 -6.89
CA ALA A 107 6.50 -37.45 -7.06
C ALA A 107 6.97 -36.73 -8.34
N PRO A 108 6.06 -36.09 -9.09
CA PRO A 108 6.43 -35.30 -10.25
C PRO A 108 7.44 -34.22 -9.89
N SER A 109 8.42 -34.01 -10.76
CA SER A 109 9.42 -32.95 -10.59
C SER A 109 8.76 -31.58 -10.52
N ILE A 110 9.22 -30.73 -9.60
CA ILE A 110 8.79 -29.32 -9.53
C ILE A 110 9.06 -28.66 -10.90
N PRO A 111 8.14 -27.85 -11.44
CA PRO A 111 8.35 -27.22 -12.74
C PRO A 111 9.54 -26.25 -12.68
N GLU A 112 10.61 -26.54 -13.44
CA GLU A 112 11.82 -25.69 -13.51
C GLU A 112 11.69 -24.53 -14.52
N GLY A 113 10.51 -24.33 -15.10
CA GLY A 113 10.24 -23.31 -16.12
C GLY A 113 9.74 -21.99 -15.54
N LEU A 114 10.15 -20.87 -16.15
CA LEU A 114 9.51 -19.57 -15.94
C LEU A 114 8.01 -19.68 -16.31
N PRO A 115 7.10 -18.99 -15.60
CA PRO A 115 5.64 -19.19 -15.65
C PRO A 115 4.95 -18.87 -17.00
N THR A 116 5.70 -18.73 -18.09
CA THR A 116 5.19 -18.42 -19.43
C THR A 116 5.58 -19.45 -20.49
N ASP A 117 6.36 -20.47 -20.12
CA ASP A 117 6.88 -21.43 -21.09
C ASP A 117 6.05 -22.73 -21.11
N LYS A 118 5.75 -23.23 -22.32
CA LYS A 118 4.95 -24.44 -22.50
C LYS A 118 5.78 -25.65 -22.05
N SER A 119 5.33 -26.35 -21.02
CA SER A 119 6.02 -27.53 -20.50
C SER A 119 5.30 -28.83 -20.87
N THR A 120 6.08 -29.91 -21.01
CA THR A 120 5.59 -31.26 -21.30
C THR A 120 5.96 -32.18 -20.15
N ASN A 121 5.04 -33.05 -19.72
CA ASN A 121 5.34 -34.05 -18.71
C ASN A 121 6.28 -35.16 -19.27
N ARG A 122 6.68 -36.10 -18.41
CA ARG A 122 7.60 -37.21 -18.76
C ARG A 122 7.07 -38.13 -19.86
N ASP A 123 5.75 -38.12 -20.08
CA ASP A 123 5.05 -38.89 -21.11
C ASP A 123 4.80 -38.08 -22.41
N GLY A 124 5.34 -36.86 -22.50
CA GLY A 124 5.24 -35.99 -23.68
C GLY A 124 3.90 -35.27 -23.82
N ILE A 125 3.07 -35.25 -22.79
CA ILE A 125 1.76 -34.57 -22.78
C ILE A 125 1.97 -33.10 -22.43
N LEU A 126 1.36 -32.20 -23.20
CA LEU A 126 1.33 -30.76 -22.92
C LEU A 126 0.54 -30.50 -21.64
N VAL A 127 1.19 -29.86 -20.68
CA VAL A 127 0.57 -29.47 -19.42
C VAL A 127 0.39 -27.96 -19.34
N ASP A 128 -0.60 -27.51 -18.58
CA ASP A 128 -0.82 -26.11 -18.27
C ASP A 128 0.09 -25.61 -17.13
N GLU A 129 -0.11 -24.36 -16.73
CA GLU A 129 0.66 -23.67 -15.68
C GLU A 129 0.59 -24.35 -14.31
N PHE A 130 -0.40 -25.23 -14.10
CA PHE A 130 -0.58 -26.01 -12.88
C PHE A 130 -0.09 -27.45 -13.03
N GLY A 131 0.53 -27.80 -14.16
CA GLY A 131 0.99 -29.15 -14.45
C GLY A 131 -0.14 -30.12 -14.83
N LEU A 132 -1.35 -29.61 -15.11
CA LEU A 132 -2.49 -30.43 -15.51
C LEU A 132 -2.48 -30.66 -17.02
N PRO A 133 -2.87 -31.86 -17.52
CA PRO A 133 -2.95 -32.13 -18.95
C PRO A 133 -3.91 -31.19 -19.66
N GLN A 134 -3.46 -30.54 -20.74
CA GLN A 134 -4.35 -29.74 -21.58
C GLN A 134 -5.27 -30.68 -22.37
N ILE A 135 -6.49 -30.88 -21.87
CA ILE A 135 -7.54 -31.57 -22.62
C ILE A 135 -7.98 -30.69 -23.80
N PRO A 136 -8.18 -31.25 -25.01
CA PRO A 136 -8.73 -30.48 -26.11
C PRO A 136 -10.15 -30.05 -25.74
N ALA A 137 -10.39 -28.74 -25.66
CA ALA A 137 -11.73 -28.20 -25.47
C ALA A 137 -12.59 -28.59 -26.68
N THR A 138 -13.57 -29.48 -26.44
CA THR A 138 -14.68 -29.76 -27.37
C THR A 138 -15.78 -28.73 -27.22
#